data_AF-A0A9D2E756-F1
#
_entry.id   AF-A0A9D2E756-F1
#
_cell.length_a   1.000
_cell.length_b   1.000
_cell.length_c   1.000
_cell.angle_alpha   90.00
_cell.angle_beta   90.00
_cell.angle_gamma   90.00
#
_symmetry.space_group_name_H-M   'P 1'
#
loop_
_entity.id
_entity.type
_entity.pdbx_description
1 polymer ?
#
loop_
_entity_poly.entity_id
_entity_poly.type
_entity_poly.pdbx_seq_one_letter_code
_entity_poly.pdbx_strand_id
1 'polypeptide(L)'
;MAKKIWTIVVGCLCLQLLYGAEVKDSILQLNLDEVVVQGRRSIYVMRIDKRVFNVGTDLMSTSGSVSDLMHNIPSVQVDVEGNVSLRGSESVNILIDGKPSALMNTRTRADALRQIPASEIERIEIITNPSAQYKPDGVSGIINLVILICSLARFFSGQ
;
A
#
# COMPACT_ATOMS: atom_id res chain seq x y z
N MET A 1 -36.79 -27.05 -62.82
CA MET A 1 -35.81 -28.15 -62.66
C MET A 1 -34.77 -27.74 -61.63
N ALA A 2 -35.05 -27.99 -60.36
CA ALA A 2 -34.63 -29.21 -59.66
C ALA A 2 -33.18 -29.17 -59.11
N LYS A 3 -32.66 -27.99 -58.74
CA LYS A 3 -31.51 -27.89 -57.84
C LYS A 3 -31.78 -26.86 -56.75
N LYS A 4 -31.61 -27.31 -55.50
CA LYS A 4 -31.54 -26.50 -54.27
C LYS A 4 -32.87 -26.14 -53.57
N ILE A 5 -33.85 -27.02 -53.70
CA ILE A 5 -34.67 -27.52 -52.57
C ILE A 5 -33.79 -28.18 -51.48
N TRP A 6 -32.53 -28.49 -51.82
CA TRP A 6 -31.50 -29.05 -50.95
C TRP A 6 -31.15 -28.19 -49.71
N THR A 7 -31.44 -26.89 -49.70
CA THR A 7 -31.16 -26.05 -48.52
C THR A 7 -32.18 -26.25 -47.39
N ILE A 8 -33.39 -26.75 -47.68
CA ILE A 8 -34.44 -26.94 -46.65
C ILE A 8 -34.36 -28.33 -46.03
N VAL A 9 -33.87 -29.34 -46.77
CA VAL A 9 -33.77 -30.72 -46.28
C VAL A 9 -32.55 -30.93 -45.37
N VAL A 10 -31.49 -30.14 -45.52
CA VAL A 10 -30.30 -30.21 -44.65
C VAL A 10 -30.54 -29.56 -43.26
N GLY A 11 -31.55 -28.69 -43.13
CA GLY A 11 -32.01 -28.18 -41.84
C GLY A 11 -32.73 -29.23 -40.97
N CYS A 12 -33.23 -30.31 -41.57
CA CYS A 12 -33.93 -31.39 -40.87
C CYS A 12 -32.96 -32.45 -40.30
N LEU A 13 -31.68 -32.42 -40.68
CA LEU A 13 -30.67 -33.34 -40.15
C LEU A 13 -30.12 -32.90 -38.78
N CYS A 14 -30.46 -31.69 -38.32
CA CYS A 14 -30.17 -31.26 -36.95
C CYS A 14 -31.17 -31.84 -35.93
N LEU A 15 -32.30 -32.41 -36.38
CA LEU A 15 -33.31 -33.03 -35.52
C LEU A 15 -32.99 -34.48 -35.12
N GLN A 16 -31.85 -35.03 -35.54
CA GLN A 16 -31.35 -36.31 -35.01
C GLN A 16 -30.69 -36.19 -33.62
N LEU A 17 -30.76 -35.02 -32.98
CA LEU A 17 -30.42 -34.80 -31.56
C LEU A 17 -31.41 -35.42 -30.55
N LEU A 18 -32.09 -36.52 -30.87
CA LEU A 18 -33.03 -37.16 -29.94
C LEU A 18 -32.78 -38.63 -29.61
N TYR A 19 -31.74 -39.28 -30.15
CA TYR A 19 -31.32 -40.60 -29.66
C TYR A 19 -29.81 -40.67 -29.56
N GLY A 20 -29.29 -40.48 -28.35
CA GLY A 20 -27.87 -40.61 -28.07
C GLY A 20 -27.51 -40.24 -26.64
N ALA A 21 -28.25 -40.77 -25.66
CA ALA A 21 -27.75 -40.81 -24.29
C ALA A 21 -26.80 -42.01 -24.17
N GLU A 22 -25.50 -41.77 -24.29
CA GLU A 22 -24.50 -42.67 -23.72
C GLU A 22 -23.76 -41.91 -22.61
N VAL A 23 -24.08 -42.33 -21.39
CA VAL A 23 -23.45 -41.93 -20.14
C VAL A 23 -21.97 -42.32 -20.22
N LYS A 24 -21.09 -41.32 -20.12
CA LYS A 24 -19.67 -41.53 -19.86
C LYS A 24 -19.31 -40.75 -18.61
N ASP A 25 -19.58 -41.38 -17.48
CA ASP A 25 -19.06 -40.96 -16.20
C ASP A 25 -17.53 -41.01 -16.19
N SER A 26 -16.97 -40.17 -15.33
CA SER A 26 -15.57 -40.18 -14.87
C SER A 26 -14.58 -39.47 -15.78
N ILE A 27 -14.47 -38.15 -15.64
CA ILE A 27 -13.39 -37.50 -14.87
C ILE A 27 -13.97 -36.21 -14.27
N LEU A 28 -14.11 -36.14 -12.95
CA LEU A 28 -14.34 -34.87 -12.26
C LEU A 28 -13.03 -34.08 -12.34
N GLN A 29 -12.89 -33.27 -13.39
CA GLN A 29 -11.81 -32.31 -13.48
C GLN A 29 -12.13 -31.20 -12.48
N LEU A 30 -11.58 -31.35 -11.28
CA LEU A 30 -11.61 -30.33 -10.24
C LEU A 30 -10.70 -29.19 -10.74
N ASN A 31 -11.28 -28.22 -11.44
CA ASN A 31 -10.63 -26.94 -11.69
C ASN A 31 -10.38 -26.30 -10.32
N LEU A 32 -9.15 -26.41 -9.83
CA LEU A 32 -8.69 -25.66 -8.69
C LEU A 32 -8.58 -24.20 -9.15
N ASP A 33 -9.58 -23.39 -8.80
CA ASP A 33 -9.43 -21.94 -8.86
C ASP A 33 -8.25 -21.55 -7.98
N GLU A 34 -7.30 -20.85 -8.57
CA GLU A 34 -6.14 -20.31 -7.87
C GLU A 34 -6.62 -19.32 -6.81
N VAL A 35 -6.60 -19.75 -5.54
CA VAL A 35 -6.91 -18.88 -4.42
C VAL A 35 -5.70 -17.99 -4.16
N VAL A 36 -5.71 -16.80 -4.77
CA VAL A 36 -4.75 -15.74 -4.45
C VAL A 36 -5.09 -15.17 -3.08
N VAL A 37 -4.44 -15.69 -2.04
CA VAL A 37 -4.53 -15.12 -0.69
C VAL A 37 -3.76 -13.81 -0.66
N GLN A 38 -4.44 -12.69 -0.91
CA GLN A 38 -3.88 -11.37 -0.65
C GLN A 38 -3.90 -11.10 0.85
N GLY A 39 -2.76 -11.37 1.50
CA GLY A 39 -2.56 -11.06 2.91
C GLY A 39 -2.67 -9.56 3.17
N ARG A 40 -3.70 -9.14 3.91
CA ARG A 40 -3.88 -7.73 4.28
C ARG A 40 -2.86 -7.35 5.33
N ARG A 41 -1.97 -6.39 5.02
CA ARG A 41 -0.94 -5.90 5.95
C ARG A 41 -1.61 -5.15 7.11
N SER A 42 -1.20 -5.41 8.35
CA SER A 42 -1.74 -4.71 9.52
C SER A 42 -1.44 -3.22 9.43
N ILE A 43 -2.45 -2.38 9.64
CA ILE A 43 -2.34 -0.91 9.55
C ILE A 43 -1.45 -0.37 10.68
N TYR A 44 -1.56 -0.98 11.86
CA TYR A 44 -0.80 -0.58 13.05
C TYR A 44 -0.01 -1.77 13.60
N VAL A 45 1.27 -1.54 13.88
CA VAL A 45 2.13 -2.54 14.52
C VAL A 45 3.00 -1.89 15.59
N MET A 46 2.87 -2.35 16.82
CA MET A 46 3.73 -1.94 17.93
C MET A 46 4.93 -2.89 18.02
N ARG A 47 6.13 -2.33 18.10
CA ARG A 47 7.38 -3.02 18.45
C ARG A 47 7.92 -2.40 19.75
N ILE A 48 8.89 -3.07 20.36
CA ILE A 48 9.50 -2.65 21.63
C ILE A 48 10.06 -1.21 21.54
N ASP A 49 10.76 -0.90 20.44
CA ASP A 49 11.45 0.39 20.29
C ASP A 49 10.76 1.37 19.32
N LYS A 50 9.78 0.89 18.55
CA LYS A 50 9.15 1.67 17.48
C LYS A 50 7.67 1.33 17.28
N ARG A 51 6.91 2.31 16.84
CA ARG A 51 5.53 2.13 16.36
C ARG A 51 5.52 2.29 14.86
N VAL A 52 4.92 1.35 14.14
CA VAL A 52 4.87 1.34 12.68
C VAL A 52 3.42 1.51 12.24
N PHE A 53 3.19 2.50 11.40
CA PHE A 53 1.90 2.78 10.78
C PHE A 53 2.03 2.60 9.27
N ASN A 54 1.31 1.65 8.69
CA ASN A 54 1.32 1.40 7.26
C ASN A 54 0.20 2.22 6.60
N VAL A 55 0.55 2.96 5.54
CA VAL A 55 -0.30 3.99 4.94
C VAL A 55 -1.21 3.42 3.84
N GLY A 56 -0.80 2.35 3.14
CA GLY A 56 -1.45 1.83 1.92
C GLY A 56 -2.81 1.13 2.04
N THR A 57 -3.61 1.36 3.09
CA THR A 57 -4.96 0.76 3.22
C THR A 57 -6.09 1.76 3.41
N ASP A 58 -5.79 3.06 3.53
CA ASP A 58 -6.80 4.08 3.86
C ASP A 58 -6.93 5.14 2.75
N LEU A 59 -8.11 5.74 2.57
CA LEU A 59 -8.39 6.73 1.51
C LEU A 59 -7.48 7.96 1.61
N MET A 60 -7.08 8.33 2.84
CA MET A 60 -6.17 9.44 3.12
C MET A 60 -4.77 9.23 2.53
N SER A 61 -4.37 7.98 2.26
CA SER A 61 -3.10 7.67 1.60
C SER A 61 -3.05 8.04 0.11
N THR A 62 -4.22 8.16 -0.53
CA THR A 62 -4.30 8.33 -1.98
C THR A 62 -4.41 9.80 -2.39
N SER A 63 -4.94 10.68 -1.53
CA SER A 63 -5.20 12.08 -1.87
C SER A 63 -4.76 13.13 -0.83
N GLY A 64 -4.17 12.71 0.29
CA GLY A 64 -3.73 13.61 1.36
C GLY A 64 -2.28 14.07 1.24
N SER A 65 -1.90 15.02 2.09
CA SER A 65 -0.49 15.35 2.33
C SER A 65 0.07 14.53 3.50
N VAL A 66 1.41 14.47 3.63
CA VAL A 66 2.04 13.78 4.77
C VAL A 66 1.65 14.42 6.11
N SER A 67 1.44 15.73 6.17
CA SER A 67 0.93 16.40 7.37
C SER A 67 -0.44 15.84 7.81
N ASP A 68 -1.31 15.54 6.83
CA ASP A 68 -2.66 15.04 7.09
C ASP A 68 -2.62 13.59 7.56
N LEU A 69 -1.72 12.78 6.98
CA LEU A 69 -1.47 11.42 7.46
C LEU A 69 -0.99 11.40 8.90
N MET A 70 -0.11 12.32 9.28
CA MET A 70 0.40 12.42 10.65
C MET A 70 -0.67 12.78 11.66
N HIS A 71 -1.74 13.49 11.26
CA HIS A 71 -2.86 13.82 12.14
C HIS A 71 -3.63 12.58 12.62
N ASN A 72 -3.66 11.51 11.80
CA ASN A 72 -4.33 10.25 12.14
C ASN A 72 -3.49 9.34 13.05
N ILE A 73 -2.21 9.67 13.27
CA ILE A 73 -1.31 8.84 14.06
C ILE A 73 -1.49 9.14 15.55
N PRO A 74 -1.79 8.13 16.39
CA PRO A 74 -1.84 8.33 17.83
C PRO A 74 -0.49 8.82 18.36
N SER A 75 -0.53 9.82 19.26
CA SER A 75 0.64 10.48 19.87
C SER A 75 1.39 11.51 19.03
N VAL A 76 1.01 11.70 17.77
CA VAL A 76 1.52 12.80 16.93
C VAL A 76 0.46 13.91 16.90
N GLN A 77 0.90 15.15 17.00
CA GLN A 77 0.05 16.33 16.93
C GLN A 77 0.60 17.23 15.82
N VAL A 78 -0.29 17.74 14.98
CA VAL A 78 0.03 18.64 13.88
C VAL A 78 -0.75 19.93 14.12
N ASP A 79 -0.06 21.06 14.16
CA ASP A 79 -0.70 22.37 14.32
C ASP A 79 -1.21 22.94 12.98
N VAL A 80 -1.85 24.11 13.02
CA VAL A 80 -2.38 24.81 11.85
C VAL A 80 -1.28 25.28 10.88
N GLU A 81 -0.07 25.47 11.38
CA GLU A 81 1.10 25.84 10.59
C GLU A 81 1.75 24.62 9.93
N GLY A 82 1.42 23.41 10.39
CA GLY A 82 1.92 22.12 9.92
C GLY A 82 3.14 21.62 10.70
N ASN A 83 3.47 22.23 11.84
CA ASN A 83 4.53 21.73 12.71
C ASN A 83 4.05 20.47 13.43
N VAL A 84 4.96 19.51 13.53
CA VAL A 84 4.71 18.21 14.13
C VAL A 84 5.33 18.17 15.51
N SER A 85 4.51 17.82 16.50
CA SER A 85 4.96 17.54 17.86
C SER A 85 4.64 16.10 18.25
N LEU A 86 5.52 15.53 19.08
CA LEU A 86 5.37 14.17 19.59
C LEU A 86 5.18 14.26 21.11
N ARG A 87 4.02 13.76 21.59
CA ARG A 87 3.65 13.80 23.02
C ARG A 87 3.83 15.19 23.67
N GLY A 88 3.51 16.26 22.94
CA GLY A 88 3.60 17.64 23.43
C GLY A 88 4.99 18.27 23.38
N SER A 89 5.97 17.64 22.72
CA SER A 89 7.28 18.25 22.45
C SER A 89 7.46 18.51 20.95
N GLU A 90 7.80 19.74 20.60
CA GLU A 90 8.09 20.21 19.24
C GLU A 90 9.52 19.84 18.78
N SER A 91 10.35 19.38 19.71
CA SER A 91 11.70 18.88 19.44
C SER A 91 11.60 17.45 18.91
N VAL A 92 11.36 17.32 17.60
CA VAL A 92 11.26 16.05 16.87
C VAL A 92 12.19 16.07 15.66
N ASN A 93 12.89 14.97 15.43
CA ASN A 93 13.71 14.78 14.23
C ASN A 93 12.93 13.97 13.20
N ILE A 94 12.78 14.51 11.99
CA ILE A 94 12.12 13.83 10.88
C ILE A 94 13.20 13.29 9.93
N LEU A 95 13.12 11.99 9.65
CA LEU A 95 13.99 11.28 8.72
C LEU A 95 13.18 10.83 7.51
N ILE A 96 13.85 10.75 6.37
CA ILE A 96 13.33 10.13 5.15
C ILE A 96 14.24 8.94 4.86
N ASP A 97 13.70 7.72 4.88
CA ASP A 97 14.45 6.47 4.77
C ASP A 97 15.67 6.37 5.69
N GLY A 98 15.52 6.86 6.93
CA GLY A 98 16.58 6.87 7.93
C GLY A 98 17.67 7.93 7.71
N LYS A 99 17.53 8.80 6.70
CA LYS A 99 18.46 9.91 6.44
C LYS A 99 17.89 11.24 6.94
N PRO A 100 18.68 12.05 7.66
CA PRO A 100 18.27 13.41 8.01
C PRO A 100 18.32 14.27 6.75
N SER A 101 17.20 14.90 6.42
CA SER A 101 17.16 15.89 5.33
C SER A 101 17.42 17.28 5.88
N ALA A 102 18.25 18.07 5.19
CA ALA A 102 18.51 19.47 5.57
C ALA A 102 17.22 20.33 5.60
N LEU A 103 16.23 19.95 4.77
CA LEU A 103 14.91 20.58 4.72
C LEU A 103 14.08 20.28 5.99
N MET A 104 14.36 19.16 6.66
CA MET A 104 13.65 18.73 7.87
C MET A 104 14.31 19.22 9.17
N ASN A 105 15.55 19.71 9.10
CA ASN A 105 16.30 20.30 10.24
C ASN A 105 16.07 21.81 10.42
N THR A 106 15.38 22.47 9.50
CA THR A 106 15.13 23.92 9.53
C THR A 106 13.70 24.22 10.01
N ARG A 107 13.41 25.48 10.38
CA ARG A 107 12.08 25.97 10.80
C ARG A 107 10.96 25.75 9.75
N THR A 108 11.31 25.34 8.53
CA THR A 108 10.42 25.08 7.39
C THR A 108 10.02 23.60 7.22
N ARG A 109 10.11 22.79 8.28
CA ARG A 109 9.68 21.38 8.26
C ARG A 109 8.21 21.20 7.88
N ALA A 110 7.34 22.12 8.30
CA ALA A 110 5.92 22.07 8.03
C ALA A 110 5.59 22.16 6.54
N ASP A 111 6.25 23.08 5.84
CA ASP A 111 6.08 23.25 4.39
C ASP A 111 6.66 22.06 3.62
N ALA A 112 7.76 21.48 4.09
CA ALA A 112 8.35 20.30 3.47
C ALA A 112 7.44 19.07 3.57
N LEU A 113 6.78 18.86 4.71
CA LEU A 113 5.81 17.77 4.86
C LEU A 113 4.56 17.97 4.02
N ARG A 114 4.13 19.24 3.83
CA ARG A 114 2.96 19.57 3.01
C ARG A 114 3.17 19.31 1.53
N GLN A 115 4.40 19.50 1.05
CA GLN A 115 4.79 19.30 -0.35
C GLN A 115 4.92 17.82 -0.74
N ILE A 116 5.15 16.92 0.22
CA ILE A 116 5.27 15.50 -0.05
C ILE A 116 3.86 14.90 -0.12
N PRO A 117 3.50 14.22 -1.22
CA PRO A 117 2.22 13.54 -1.31
C PRO A 117 2.20 12.28 -0.42
N ALA A 118 1.05 12.00 0.21
CA ALA A 118 0.83 10.79 1.00
C ALA A 118 1.05 9.49 0.21
N SER A 119 0.82 9.55 -1.10
CA SER A 119 0.91 8.40 -2.01
C SER A 119 2.33 7.88 -2.19
N GLU A 120 3.36 8.67 -1.90
CA GLU A 120 4.76 8.24 -1.97
C GLU A 120 5.23 7.55 -0.69
N ILE A 121 4.43 7.53 0.37
CA ILE A 121 4.80 6.98 1.67
C ILE A 121 4.25 5.55 1.81
N GLU A 122 5.13 4.59 2.10
CA GLU A 122 4.74 3.22 2.42
C GLU A 122 4.26 3.11 3.88
N ARG A 123 5.07 3.65 4.79
CA ARG A 123 4.85 3.55 6.23
C ARG A 123 5.55 4.66 7.00
N ILE A 124 5.01 4.96 8.17
CA ILE A 124 5.54 5.94 9.11
C ILE A 124 5.97 5.21 10.38
N GLU A 125 7.21 5.43 10.79
CA GLU A 125 7.79 4.82 11.97
C GLU A 125 8.05 5.88 13.04
N ILE A 126 7.47 5.69 14.22
CA ILE A 126 7.70 6.56 15.38
C ILE A 126 8.64 5.84 16.34
N ILE A 127 9.82 6.40 16.53
CA ILE A 127 10.85 5.91 17.45
C ILE A 127 10.85 6.82 18.66
N THR A 128 10.27 6.35 19.77
CA THR A 128 10.19 7.11 21.03
C THR A 128 11.41 6.92 21.93
N ASN A 129 12.26 5.95 21.59
CA ASN A 129 13.51 5.68 22.30
C ASN A 129 14.66 5.60 21.29
N PRO A 130 15.10 6.74 20.72
CA PRO A 130 16.23 6.72 19.80
C PRO A 130 17.52 6.35 20.56
N SER A 131 18.38 5.57 19.92
CA SER A 131 19.68 5.20 20.45
C SER A 131 20.59 6.42 20.58
N ALA A 132 21.65 6.31 21.39
CA ALA A 132 22.59 7.40 21.67
C ALA A 132 23.22 8.05 20.42
N GLN A 133 23.25 7.34 19.28
CA GLN A 133 23.81 7.83 18.01
C GLN A 133 22.95 8.92 17.35
N TYR A 134 21.66 9.03 17.71
CA TYR A 134 20.71 9.94 17.07
C TYR A 134 20.15 11.02 18.04
N LYS A 135 20.72 11.16 19.24
CA LYS A 135 20.30 12.13 20.28
C LYS A 135 21.33 13.24 20.55
N PRO A 136 21.60 14.18 19.63
CA PRO A 136 22.46 15.32 19.93
C PRO A 136 21.76 16.40 20.79
N ASP A 137 20.43 16.58 20.68
CA ASP A 137 19.77 17.84 21.13
C ASP A 137 18.57 17.67 22.09
N GLY A 138 18.44 16.56 22.83
CA GLY A 138 17.31 16.39 23.78
C GLY A 138 15.94 16.16 23.12
N VAL A 139 15.96 15.64 21.89
CA VAL A 139 14.78 15.37 21.05
C VAL A 139 13.84 14.33 21.70
N SER A 140 12.52 14.60 21.65
CA SER A 140 11.43 13.77 22.20
C SER A 140 11.20 12.47 21.42
N GLY A 141 11.60 12.42 20.16
CA GLY A 141 11.59 11.21 19.35
C GLY A 141 11.98 11.46 17.90
N ILE A 142 12.06 10.37 17.14
CA ILE A 142 12.34 10.39 15.71
C ILE A 142 11.10 9.90 14.97
N ILE A 143 10.72 10.63 13.93
CA ILE A 143 9.71 10.20 12.96
C ILE A 143 10.43 9.85 11.68
N ASN A 144 10.37 8.59 11.27
CA ASN A 144 10.96 8.11 10.04
C ASN A 144 9.86 7.85 9.00
N LEU A 145 9.92 8.58 7.90
CA LEU A 145 9.08 8.41 6.72
C LEU A 145 9.76 7.42 5.79
N VAL A 146 9.11 6.29 5.53
CA VAL A 146 9.61 5.31 4.57
C VAL A 146 8.85 5.46 3.28
N ILE A 147 9.57 5.75 2.20
CA ILE A 147 8.98 5.93 0.89
C ILE A 147 8.70 4.58 0.22
N LEU A 148 7.73 4.57 -0.68
CA LEU A 148 7.52 3.45 -1.59
C LEU A 148 8.72 3.35 -2.51
N ILE A 149 9.49 2.29 -2.33
CA ILE A 149 10.47 1.91 -3.33
C ILE A 149 9.69 1.42 -4.54
N CYS A 150 9.68 2.20 -5.62
CA CYS A 150 9.28 1.72 -6.93
C CYS A 150 10.05 0.42 -7.20
N SER A 151 9.35 -0.69 -7.45
CA SER A 151 9.99 -2.01 -7.52
C SER A 151 11.09 -2.08 -8.58
N LEU A 152 11.03 -1.22 -9.61
CA LEU A 152 12.10 -1.03 -10.59
C LEU A 152 13.43 -0.58 -9.96
N ALA A 153 13.43 0.21 -8.89
CA ALA A 153 14.66 0.68 -8.26
C ALA A 153 15.44 -0.46 -7.57
N ARG A 154 14.77 -1.51 -7.08
CA ARG A 154 15.43 -2.73 -6.56
C ARG A 154 16.02 -3.57 -7.69
N PHE A 155 15.31 -3.62 -8.82
CA PHE A 155 15.79 -4.30 -10.02
C PHE A 155 17.07 -3.66 -10.59
N PHE A 156 17.19 -2.33 -10.54
CA PHE A 156 18.39 -1.60 -10.99
C PHE A 156 19.54 -1.56 -9.97
N SER A 157 19.28 -1.78 -8.68
CA SER A 157 20.32 -1.79 -7.64
C SER A 157 20.90 -3.18 -7.33
N GLY A 158 20.43 -4.23 -8.01
CA GLY A 158 21.14 -5.51 -8.13
C GLY A 158 21.46 -6.16 -6.78
N GLN A 159 20.43 -6.47 -6.00
CA GLN A 159 20.45 -7.46 -4.92
C GLN A 159 19.19 -8.31 -5.00
#